data_AF-G7M2F5-F1
#
_entry.id   AF-G7M2F5-F1
#
_cell.length_a   1.000
_cell.length_b   1.000
_cell.length_c   1.000
_cell.angle_alpha   90.00
_cell.angle_beta   90.00
_cell.angle_gamma   90.00
#
_symmetry.space_group_name_H-M   'P 1'
#
loop_
_entity.id
_entity.type
_entity.pdbx_description
1 polymer ?
#
loop_
_entity_poly.entity_id
_entity_poly.type
_entity_poly.pdbx_seq_one_letter_code
_entity_poly.pdbx_strand_id
1 'polypeptide(L)'
;MTIAEVSKKFDLSQDTLRYYERIGLIPGVDRNKSGNRDYTEEDCKWVEFIKCMRGAGLPIEILIEYVTLFQQGDETIETRKELLSEQRRQLTEKIDDMKKTLDRLNYKIERYDKALVPKENELKK
;
A
#
# COMPACT_ATOMS: atom_id res chain seq x y z
N MET A 1 14.98 10.15 -13.64
CA MET A 1 15.56 9.01 -12.89
C MET A 1 15.40 7.74 -13.71
N THR A 2 16.42 6.88 -13.74
CA THR A 2 16.31 5.58 -14.42
C THR A 2 15.41 4.62 -13.66
N ILE A 3 14.86 3.62 -14.35
CA ILE A 3 14.04 2.58 -13.72
C ILE A 3 14.78 1.80 -12.62
N ALA A 4 16.11 1.67 -12.72
CA ALA A 4 16.93 1.02 -11.69
C ALA A 4 17.01 1.87 -10.42
N GLU A 5 17.15 3.19 -10.55
CA GLU A 5 17.17 4.12 -9.42
C GLU A 5 15.81 4.16 -8.71
N VAL A 6 14.71 4.21 -9.47
CA VAL A 6 13.34 4.19 -8.92
C VAL A 6 13.06 2.86 -8.22
N SER A 7 13.45 1.75 -8.83
CA SER A 7 13.35 0.40 -8.26
C SER A 7 14.04 0.33 -6.89
N LYS A 8 15.27 0.84 -6.78
CA LYS A 8 16.02 0.89 -5.52
C LYS A 8 15.39 1.86 -4.51
N LYS A 9 14.94 3.04 -4.95
CA LYS A 9 14.36 4.07 -4.09
C LYS A 9 13.08 3.60 -3.40
N PHE A 10 12.22 2.90 -4.15
CA PHE A 10 10.92 2.48 -3.67
C PHE A 10 10.85 1.00 -3.31
N ASP A 11 11.97 0.26 -3.33
CA ASP A 11 12.01 -1.17 -3.04
C ASP A 11 10.94 -1.94 -3.83
N LEU A 12 10.91 -1.70 -5.15
CA LEU A 12 10.00 -2.36 -6.09
C LEU A 12 10.84 -3.02 -7.17
N SER A 13 10.42 -4.20 -7.65
CA SER A 13 11.07 -4.79 -8.80
C SER A 13 10.86 -3.91 -10.04
N GLN A 14 11.88 -3.89 -10.89
CA GLN A 14 11.82 -3.28 -12.21
C GLN A 14 10.59 -3.75 -13.03
N ASP A 15 10.21 -5.02 -12.90
CA ASP A 15 9.02 -5.58 -13.55
C ASP A 15 7.72 -5.05 -12.95
N THR A 16 7.68 -4.78 -11.65
CA THR A 16 6.52 -4.15 -10.99
C THR A 16 6.30 -2.73 -11.50
N LEU A 17 7.38 -1.96 -11.67
CA LEU A 17 7.29 -0.60 -12.24
C LEU A 17 6.79 -0.63 -13.68
N ARG A 18 7.32 -1.54 -14.52
CA ARG A 18 6.83 -1.76 -15.90
C ARG A 18 5.37 -2.20 -15.91
N TYR A 19 5.00 -3.05 -14.96
CA TYR A 19 3.62 -3.50 -14.82
C TYR A 19 2.68 -2.35 -14.49
N TYR A 20 3.02 -1.52 -13.49
CA TYR A 20 2.23 -0.36 -13.09
C TYR A 20 2.04 0.65 -14.23
N GLU A 21 3.09 0.94 -15.00
CA GLU A 21 2.96 1.75 -16.21
C GLU A 21 2.00 1.10 -17.22
N ARG A 22 2.16 -0.20 -17.50
CA ARG A 22 1.38 -0.92 -18.51
C ARG A 22 -0.11 -0.92 -18.23
N ILE A 23 -0.50 -0.95 -16.96
CA ILE A 23 -1.92 -0.93 -16.55
C ILE A 23 -2.43 0.49 -16.25
N GLY A 24 -1.62 1.53 -16.47
CA GLY A 24 -2.02 2.92 -16.31
C GLY A 24 -2.04 3.45 -14.87
N LEU A 25 -1.31 2.83 -13.94
CA LEU A 25 -1.20 3.34 -12.56
C LEU A 25 -0.18 4.46 -12.40
N ILE A 26 0.80 4.51 -13.29
CA ILE A 26 1.77 5.60 -13.38
C ILE A 26 1.47 6.28 -14.72
N PRO A 27 0.96 7.52 -14.72
CA PRO A 27 0.59 8.20 -15.95
C PRO A 27 1.84 8.52 -16.77
N GLY A 28 2.09 7.70 -17.81
CA GLY A 28 3.04 7.94 -18.90
C GLY A 28 4.47 8.35 -18.49
N VAL A 29 5.39 7.38 -18.39
CA VAL A 29 6.81 7.68 -18.15
C VAL A 29 7.53 8.03 -19.45
N ASP A 30 8.17 9.20 -19.46
CA ASP A 30 8.95 9.68 -20.59
C ASP A 30 10.15 8.79 -20.91
N ARG A 31 10.66 8.92 -22.14
CA ARG A 31 11.89 8.27 -22.58
C ARG A 31 12.94 9.30 -22.91
N ASN A 32 14.16 9.07 -22.43
CA ASN A 32 15.30 9.89 -22.80
C ASN A 32 15.77 9.61 -24.24
N LYS A 33 16.75 10.39 -24.72
CA LYS A 33 17.30 10.29 -26.08
C LYS A 33 17.87 8.91 -26.44
N SER A 34 18.22 8.10 -25.45
CA SER A 34 18.71 6.73 -25.62
C SER A 34 17.61 5.68 -25.62
N GLY A 35 16.33 6.08 -25.54
CA GLY A 35 15.16 5.20 -25.51
C GLY A 35 14.84 4.60 -24.14
N ASN A 36 15.59 4.97 -23.10
CA ASN A 36 15.40 4.47 -21.74
C ASN A 36 14.36 5.30 -21.00
N ARG A 37 13.59 4.66 -20.10
CA ARG A 37 12.63 5.34 -19.22
C ARG A 37 13.33 6.36 -18.34
N ASP A 38 12.75 7.55 -18.26
CA ASP A 38 13.20 8.64 -17.44
C ASP A 38 12.06 9.16 -16.56
N TYR A 39 12.05 8.71 -15.31
CA TYR A 39 11.03 9.05 -14.33
C TYR A 39 11.29 10.46 -13.78
N THR A 40 10.28 11.30 -13.89
CA THR A 40 10.22 12.62 -13.27
C THR A 40 9.95 12.52 -11.76
N GLU A 41 10.00 13.66 -11.08
CA GLU A 41 9.57 13.73 -9.68
C GLU A 41 8.08 13.44 -9.51
N GLU A 42 7.26 13.82 -10.48
CA GLU A 42 5.83 13.54 -10.47
C GLU A 42 5.55 12.04 -10.61
N ASP A 43 6.26 11.35 -11.52
CA ASP A 43 6.17 9.89 -11.65
C ASP A 43 6.56 9.20 -10.34
N CYS A 44 7.59 9.71 -9.66
CA CYS A 44 8.00 9.20 -8.36
C CYS A 44 6.91 9.36 -7.28
N LYS A 45 6.16 10.47 -7.29
CA LYS A 45 5.02 10.67 -6.38
C LYS A 45 3.90 9.67 -6.67
N TRP A 46 3.64 9.37 -7.93
CA TRP A 46 2.69 8.31 -8.31
C TRP A 46 3.16 6.94 -7.85
N VAL A 47 4.43 6.59 -8.05
CA VAL A 47 5.00 5.32 -7.56
C VAL A 47 4.83 5.19 -6.05
N GLU A 48 5.16 6.24 -5.30
CA GLU A 48 5.01 6.27 -3.84
C GLU A 48 3.55 6.08 -3.41
N PHE A 49 2.63 6.84 -4.03
CA PHE A 49 1.19 6.76 -3.75
C PHE A 49 0.64 5.35 -4.00
N ILE A 50 0.91 4.79 -5.18
CA ILE A 50 0.44 3.45 -5.56
C ILE A 50 1.05 2.39 -4.65
N LYS A 51 2.34 2.48 -4.31
CA LYS A 51 2.99 1.57 -3.36
C LYS A 51 2.29 1.60 -2.00
N CYS A 52 2.02 2.79 -1.47
CA CYS A 52 1.35 2.98 -0.19
C CYS A 52 -0.05 2.33 -0.20
N MET A 53 -0.88 2.68 -1.19
CA MET A 53 -2.25 2.18 -1.28
C MET A 53 -2.31 0.66 -1.47
N ARG A 54 -1.45 0.10 -2.32
CA ARG A 54 -1.33 -1.36 -2.50
C ARG A 54 -0.87 -2.06 -1.23
N GLY A 55 0.08 -1.47 -0.49
CA GLY A 55 0.54 -1.97 0.80
C GLY A 55 -0.56 -1.99 1.87
N ALA A 56 -1.48 -1.03 1.84
CA ALA A 56 -2.67 -1.00 2.69
C ALA A 56 -3.80 -1.95 2.23
N GLY A 57 -3.61 -2.67 1.12
CA GLY A 57 -4.56 -3.66 0.60
C GLY A 57 -5.70 -3.07 -0.21
N LEU A 58 -5.52 -1.88 -0.81
CA LEU A 58 -6.50 -1.34 -1.75
C LEU A 58 -6.47 -2.14 -3.08
N PRO A 59 -7.64 -2.40 -3.70
CA PRO A 59 -7.73 -3.09 -4.98
C PRO A 59 -7.01 -2.31 -6.08
N ILE A 60 -6.39 -3.04 -7.00
CA ILE A 60 -5.62 -2.41 -8.07
C ILE A 60 -6.55 -1.70 -9.07
N GLU A 61 -7.74 -2.23 -9.26
CA GLU A 61 -8.79 -1.73 -10.15
C GLU A 61 -9.25 -0.34 -9.72
N ILE A 62 -9.41 -0.12 -8.42
CA ILE A 62 -9.80 1.18 -7.86
C ILE A 62 -8.71 2.23 -8.06
N LEU A 63 -7.44 1.83 -7.99
CA LEU A 63 -6.33 2.74 -8.24
C LEU A 63 -6.23 3.11 -9.73
N ILE A 64 -6.52 2.17 -10.64
CA ILE A 64 -6.60 2.45 -12.09
C ILE A 64 -7.73 3.45 -12.36
N GLU A 65 -8.90 3.24 -11.75
CA GLU A 65 -10.03 4.17 -11.87
C GLU A 65 -9.66 5.57 -11.36
N TYR A 66 -9.02 5.66 -10.19
CA TYR A 66 -8.56 6.93 -9.65
C TYR A 66 -7.60 7.68 -10.58
N VAL A 67 -6.61 6.98 -11.15
CA VAL A 67 -5.65 7.59 -12.09
C VAL A 67 -6.35 8.02 -13.39
N THR A 68 -7.30 7.21 -13.88
CA THR A 68 -8.09 7.53 -15.07
C THR A 68 -8.92 8.80 -14.87
N LEU A 69 -9.58 8.93 -13.70
CA LEU A 69 -10.31 10.15 -13.34
C LEU A 69 -9.36 11.34 -13.19
N PHE A 70 -8.18 11.14 -12.59
CA PHE A 70 -7.17 12.20 -12.45
C PHE A 70 -6.75 12.76 -13.81
N GLN A 71 -6.56 11.91 -14.82
CA GLN A 71 -6.18 12.32 -16.17
C GLN A 71 -7.27 13.11 -16.91
N GLN A 72 -8.54 13.03 -16.49
CA GLN A 72 -9.64 13.84 -17.03
C GLN A 72 -9.63 15.28 -16.50
N GLY A 73 -8.81 15.57 -15.49
CA GLY A 73 -8.65 16.92 -14.94
C GLY A 73 -9.68 17.28 -13.88
N ASP A 74 -9.93 18.57 -13.71
CA ASP A 74 -10.60 19.10 -12.51
C ASP A 74 -12.11 18.78 -12.43
N GLU A 75 -12.73 18.41 -13.55
CA GLU A 75 -14.14 18.00 -13.59
C GLU A 75 -14.44 16.75 -12.75
N THR A 76 -13.42 15.91 -12.48
CA THR A 76 -13.57 14.67 -11.72
C THR A 76 -13.17 14.79 -10.24
N ILE A 77 -12.87 16.00 -9.73
CA ILE A 77 -12.37 16.19 -8.37
C ILE A 77 -13.31 15.56 -7.33
N GLU A 78 -14.62 15.80 -7.44
CA GLU A 78 -15.57 15.26 -6.46
C GLU A 78 -15.66 13.73 -6.56
N THR A 79 -15.73 13.18 -7.78
CA THR A 79 -15.74 11.72 -7.99
C THR A 79 -14.48 11.05 -7.43
N ARG A 80 -13.30 11.64 -7.63
CA ARG A 80 -12.04 11.16 -7.06
C ARG A 80 -12.08 11.15 -5.53
N LYS A 81 -12.61 12.20 -4.93
CA LYS A 81 -12.75 12.34 -3.48
C LYS A 81 -13.75 11.34 -2.90
N GLU A 82 -14.86 11.09 -3.58
CA GLU A 82 -15.83 10.07 -3.20
C GLU A 82 -15.22 8.67 -3.22
N LEU A 83 -14.50 8.32 -4.30
CA LEU A 83 -13.78 7.05 -4.43
C LEU A 83 -12.78 6.86 -3.27
N LEU A 84 -11.95 7.87 -2.98
CA LEU A 84 -11.00 7.80 -1.86
C LEU A 84 -11.70 7.73 -0.49
N SER A 85 -12.84 8.40 -0.34
CA SER A 85 -13.61 8.39 0.91
C SER A 85 -14.20 7.02 1.21
N GLU A 86 -14.68 6.33 0.18
CA GLU A 86 -15.17 4.95 0.28
C GLU A 86 -14.04 3.98 0.61
N GLN A 87 -12.89 4.08 -0.07
CA GLN A 87 -11.73 3.26 0.26
C GLN A 87 -11.23 3.50 1.69
N ARG A 88 -11.25 4.76 2.15
CA ARG A 88 -10.92 5.10 3.55
C ARG A 88 -11.86 4.39 4.52
N ARG A 89 -13.18 4.41 4.27
CA ARG A 89 -14.17 3.72 5.12
C ARG A 89 -13.88 2.23 5.23
N GLN A 90 -13.66 1.57 4.09
CA GLN A 90 -13.33 0.13 4.05
C GLN A 90 -12.02 -0.19 4.78
N LEU A 91 -11.00 0.67 4.63
CA LEU A 91 -9.72 0.50 5.33
C LEU A 91 -9.88 0.67 6.84
N THR A 92 -10.68 1.63 7.30
CA THR A 92 -10.98 1.82 8.73
C THR A 92 -11.66 0.58 9.32
N GLU A 93 -12.64 0.00 8.64
CA GLU A 93 -13.30 -1.24 9.08
C GLU A 93 -12.30 -2.39 9.22
N LYS A 94 -11.43 -2.58 8.21
CA LYS A 94 -10.34 -3.59 8.28
C LYS A 94 -9.41 -3.36 9.47
N ILE A 95 -9.04 -2.10 9.74
CA ILE A 95 -8.18 -1.75 10.88
C ILE A 95 -8.82 -2.14 12.20
N ASP A 96 -10.11 -1.88 12.37
CA ASP A 96 -10.80 -2.20 13.62
C ASP A 96 -10.94 -3.70 13.83
N ASP A 97 -11.15 -4.49 12.77
CA ASP A 97 -11.16 -5.94 12.87
C ASP A 97 -9.76 -6.53 13.17
N MET A 98 -8.71 -5.95 12.59
CA MET A 98 -7.33 -6.30 12.90
C MET A 98 -6.99 -6.00 14.36
N LYS A 99 -7.46 -4.87 14.92
CA LYS A 99 -7.27 -4.53 16.34
C LYS A 99 -7.95 -5.55 17.26
N LYS A 100 -9.22 -5.89 17.00
CA LYS A 100 -9.93 -6.94 17.78
C LYS A 100 -9.18 -8.27 17.75
N THR A 101 -8.61 -8.61 16.60
CA THR A 101 -7.81 -9.83 16.43
C THR A 101 -6.51 -9.77 17.23
N LEU A 102 -5.81 -8.63 17.19
CA LEU A 102 -4.61 -8.39 17.97
C LEU A 102 -4.88 -8.51 19.48
N ASP A 103 -5.97 -7.91 19.97
CA ASP A 103 -6.36 -8.00 21.38
C ASP A 103 -6.61 -9.46 21.81
N ARG A 104 -7.23 -10.26 20.93
CA ARG A 104 -7.45 -11.68 21.17
C ARG A 104 -6.14 -12.48 21.23
N LEU A 105 -5.16 -12.13 20.39
CA LEU A 105 -3.83 -12.73 20.41
C LEU A 105 -3.09 -12.37 21.70
N ASN A 106 -3.11 -11.10 22.10
CA ASN A 106 -2.50 -10.62 23.34
C ASN A 106 -3.07 -11.37 24.56
N TYR A 107 -4.40 -11.49 24.65
CA TYR A 107 -5.05 -12.25 25.72
C TYR A 107 -4.59 -13.72 25.78
N LYS A 108 -4.42 -14.37 24.61
CA LYS A 108 -3.92 -15.76 24.55
C LYS A 108 -2.48 -15.86 25.01
N ILE A 109 -1.61 -14.94 24.60
CA ILE A 109 -0.19 -14.91 24.99
C ILE A 109 -0.08 -14.72 26.52
N GLU A 110 -0.77 -13.73 27.07
CA GLU A 110 -0.77 -13.49 28.52
C GLU A 110 -1.23 -14.72 29.33
N ARG A 111 -2.19 -15.48 28.80
CA ARG A 111 -2.66 -16.70 29.45
C ARG A 111 -1.57 -17.77 29.50
N TYR A 112 -0.76 -17.90 28.46
CA TYR A 112 0.38 -18.81 28.49
C TYR A 112 1.46 -18.34 29.46
N ASP A 113 1.77 -17.05 29.50
CA ASP A 113 2.73 -16.50 30.46
C ASP A 113 2.28 -16.78 31.90
N LYS A 114 1.01 -16.51 32.21
CA LYS A 114 0.41 -16.77 33.53
C LYS A 114 0.24 -18.26 33.85
N ALA A 115 0.26 -19.16 32.85
CA ALA A 115 0.19 -20.60 33.03
C ALA A 115 1.56 -21.30 33.04
N LEU A 116 2.62 -20.61 32.59
CA LEU A 116 4.02 -21.04 32.72
C LEU A 116 4.58 -20.70 34.10
N VAL A 117 4.18 -19.57 34.69
CA VAL A 117 4.56 -19.14 36.05
C VAL A 117 4.12 -20.08 37.21
N PRO A 118 2.99 -20.81 37.17
CA PRO A 118 2.56 -21.66 38.29
C PRO A 118 3.30 -22.99 38.38
N LYS A 119 3.95 -23.48 37.31
CA LYS A 119 4.66 -24.77 37.35
C LYS A 119 6.02 -24.71 38.06
N GLU A 120 6.65 -23.54 38.17
CA GLU A 120 7.90 -23.39 38.95
C GLU A 120 7.65 -23.27 40.46
N ASN A 121 6.42 -22.91 40.88
CA ASN A 121 6.07 -22.80 42.30
C ASN A 121 5.56 -24.12 42.91
N GLU A 122 5.11 -25.09 42.10
CA GLU A 122 4.77 -26.43 42.57
C GLU A 122 6.02 -27.31 42.85
N LEU A 123 7.19 -26.94 42.32
CA LEU A 123 8.46 -27.65 42.55
C LEU A 123 9.28 -27.12 43.74
N LYS A 124 8.79 -26.10 44.46
CA LYS A 124 9.47 -25.47 45.62
C LYS A 124 8.82 -25.77 46.99
N LYS A 125 7.90 -26.74 47.08
CA LYS A 125 7.35 -27.24 48.35
C LYS A 125 7.85 -28.65 48.63
#